data_AF-A0A7J7LEQ8-F1
#
_entry.id   AF-A0A7J7LEQ8-F1
#
_cell.length_a   1.000
_cell.length_b   1.000
_cell.length_c   1.000
_cell.angle_alpha   90.00
_cell.angle_beta   90.00
_cell.angle_gamma   90.00
#
_symmetry.space_group_name_H-M   'P 1'
#
loop_
_entity.id
_entity.type
_entity.pdbx_description
1 polymer ?
#
loop_
_entity_poly.entity_id
_entity_poly.type
_entity_poly.pdbx_seq_one_letter_code
_entity_poly.pdbx_strand_id
1 'polypeptide(L)'
;MGSPGKLVIIFLLLFLTITTTKEPLGFEYRSFNATYPSTLRFTRNAAPGIGALQITLDTSSTFDRFQKKFWRIVYKTPFKLWEGDVNSPAGKIASLNTSFDVNIYRHINTTPGNGLAFIIAPDLDIPAQSYGPYQGLANVSTDGN
;
A
#
# COMPACT_ATOMS: atom_id res chain seq x y z
N MET A 1 32.47 62.60 -36.35
CA MET A 1 32.28 61.19 -36.76
C MET A 1 32.45 60.33 -35.53
N GLY A 2 31.36 59.87 -34.93
CA GLY A 2 31.38 58.97 -33.77
C GLY A 2 30.18 58.04 -33.87
N SER A 3 30.42 56.77 -34.16
CA SER A 3 29.38 55.75 -34.23
C SER A 3 29.18 55.15 -32.84
N PRO A 4 27.98 55.16 -32.24
CA PRO A 4 27.76 54.50 -30.97
C PRO A 4 27.65 53.00 -31.21
N GLY A 5 28.64 52.26 -30.70
CA GLY A 5 28.64 50.79 -30.71
C GLY A 5 27.43 50.24 -29.97
N LYS A 6 26.63 49.42 -30.65
CA LYS A 6 25.48 48.72 -30.06
C LYS A 6 25.99 47.60 -29.16
N LEU A 7 25.76 47.74 -27.86
CA LEU A 7 25.98 46.68 -26.87
C LEU A 7 24.92 45.59 -27.08
N VAL A 8 25.31 44.42 -27.59
CA VAL A 8 24.43 43.26 -27.74
C VAL A 8 24.60 42.39 -26.50
N ILE A 9 23.62 42.40 -25.60
CA ILE A 9 23.56 41.52 -24.42
C ILE A 9 22.87 40.22 -24.87
N ILE A 10 23.63 39.14 -24.97
CA ILE A 10 23.09 37.80 -25.25
C ILE A 10 22.64 37.20 -23.90
N PHE A 11 21.33 37.12 -23.68
CA PHE A 11 20.74 36.34 -22.59
C PHE A 11 20.80 34.86 -22.94
N LEU A 12 21.80 34.14 -22.42
CA LEU A 12 21.87 32.69 -22.51
C LEU A 12 20.86 32.09 -21.50
N LEU A 13 19.63 31.83 -21.95
CA LEU A 13 18.65 31.06 -21.19
C LEU A 13 19.10 29.59 -21.17
N LEU A 14 19.87 29.23 -20.15
CA LEU A 14 20.17 27.85 -19.82
C LEU A 14 18.87 27.21 -19.29
N PHE A 15 18.06 26.61 -20.17
CA PHE A 15 16.98 25.73 -19.77
C PHE A 15 17.59 24.47 -19.17
N LEU A 16 17.96 24.55 -17.88
CA LEU A 16 18.31 23.39 -17.10
C LEU A 16 17.02 22.56 -16.96
N THR A 17 16.84 21.57 -17.82
CA THR A 17 15.80 20.56 -17.62
C THR A 17 16.18 19.78 -16.37
N ILE A 18 15.66 20.20 -15.23
CA ILE A 18 15.74 19.43 -13.99
C ILE A 18 14.83 18.23 -14.19
N THR A 19 15.39 17.12 -14.69
CA THR A 19 14.73 15.82 -14.60
C THR A 19 14.81 15.38 -13.15
N THR A 20 13.80 15.73 -12.35
CA THR A 20 13.65 15.16 -11.01
C THR A 20 13.36 13.68 -11.16
N THR A 21 14.38 12.84 -11.01
CA THR A 21 14.19 11.40 -10.79
C THR A 21 13.56 11.26 -9.41
N LYS A 22 12.26 10.95 -9.36
CA LYS A 22 11.58 10.67 -8.11
C LYS A 22 12.16 9.36 -7.54
N GLU A 23 12.72 9.44 -6.33
CA GLU A 23 13.19 8.26 -5.61
C GLU A 23 12.08 7.20 -5.50
N PRO A 24 12.40 5.91 -5.67
CA PRO A 24 11.43 4.84 -5.52
C PRO A 24 10.83 4.87 -4.10
N LEU A 25 9.52 4.64 -4.02
CA LEU A 25 8.84 4.53 -2.73
C LEU A 25 9.34 3.28 -2.01
N GLY A 26 10.06 3.47 -0.91
CA GLY A 26 10.53 2.40 -0.03
C GLY A 26 10.23 2.71 1.42
N PHE A 27 9.79 1.70 2.17
CA PHE A 27 9.60 1.78 3.61
C PHE A 27 9.80 0.42 4.26
N GLU A 28 10.22 0.42 5.51
CA GLU A 28 10.45 -0.77 6.32
C GLU A 28 9.81 -0.56 7.69
N TYR A 29 9.07 -1.56 8.17
CA TYR A 29 8.54 -1.58 9.53
C TYR A 29 9.14 -2.77 10.29
N ARG A 30 10.09 -2.50 11.18
CA ARG A 30 10.75 -3.54 12.00
C ARG A 30 10.00 -3.88 13.28
N SER A 31 9.16 -2.96 13.76
CA SER A 31 8.33 -3.14 14.94
C SER A 31 7.07 -2.29 14.86
N PHE A 32 6.03 -2.76 15.53
CA PHE A 32 4.74 -2.08 15.61
C PHE A 32 4.47 -1.76 17.08
N ASN A 33 4.95 -0.61 17.54
CA ASN A 33 4.66 -0.14 18.89
C ASN A 33 3.22 0.40 18.97
N ALA A 34 2.77 0.80 20.16
CA ALA A 34 1.42 1.33 20.37
C ALA A 34 1.14 2.63 19.59
N THR A 35 2.18 3.32 19.10
CA THR A 35 2.05 4.51 18.27
C THR A 35 2.00 4.10 16.81
N TYR A 36 0.81 4.16 16.23
CA TYR A 36 0.60 3.84 14.82
C TYR A 36 1.49 4.70 13.92
N PRO A 37 2.22 4.12 12.94
CA PRO A 37 2.83 4.92 11.89
C PRO A 37 1.73 5.72 11.22
N SER A 38 1.92 7.04 11.15
CA SER A 38 0.92 7.93 10.55
C SER A 38 0.59 7.52 9.10
N THR A 39 1.48 6.78 8.44
CA THR A 39 1.38 6.23 7.08
C THR A 39 0.45 5.02 6.92
N LEU A 40 0.04 4.34 8.00
CA LEU A 40 -0.81 3.16 7.93
C LEU A 40 -2.25 3.49 8.31
N ARG A 41 -3.20 2.88 7.60
CA ARG A 41 -4.62 2.88 7.93
C ARG A 41 -5.05 1.47 8.32
N PHE A 42 -5.70 1.39 9.47
CA PHE A 42 -6.21 0.16 10.06
C PHE A 42 -7.73 0.09 9.89
N THR A 43 -8.27 -1.08 9.59
CA THR A 43 -9.72 -1.28 9.53
C THR A 43 -10.24 -1.89 10.83
N ARG A 44 -11.36 -1.38 11.35
CA ARG A 44 -12.09 -1.92 12.51
C ARG A 44 -11.18 -2.13 13.73
N ASN A 45 -10.78 -3.38 14.01
CA ASN A 45 -10.00 -3.78 15.19
C ASN A 45 -8.58 -4.25 14.83
N ALA A 46 -8.07 -3.92 13.64
CA ALA A 46 -6.67 -4.18 13.32
C ALA A 46 -5.83 -3.26 14.21
N ALA A 47 -4.98 -3.81 15.05
CA ALA A 47 -4.16 -3.04 15.97
C ALA A 47 -2.78 -3.70 16.11
N PRO A 48 -1.71 -2.93 16.37
CA PRO A 48 -0.47 -3.48 16.88
C PRO A 48 -0.74 -4.21 18.20
N GLY A 49 -0.32 -5.47 18.29
CA GLY A 49 -0.36 -6.27 19.51
C GLY A 49 1.03 -6.83 19.77
N ILE A 50 1.59 -6.56 20.96
CA ILE A 50 2.89 -7.13 21.40
C ILE A 50 4.00 -6.93 20.35
N GLY A 51 4.10 -5.74 19.75
CA GLY A 51 5.16 -5.41 18.79
C GLY A 51 4.91 -5.87 17.34
N ALA A 52 3.82 -6.56 17.05
CA ALA A 52 3.47 -7.09 15.73
C ALA A 52 2.17 -6.50 15.18
N LEU A 53 2.00 -6.51 13.85
CA LEU A 53 0.69 -6.24 13.24
C LEU A 53 -0.24 -7.42 13.44
N GLN A 54 -1.30 -7.20 14.21
CA GLN A 54 -2.27 -8.24 14.47
C GLN A 54 -3.45 -8.08 13.51
N ILE A 55 -3.44 -8.90 12.45
CA ILE A 55 -4.47 -8.91 11.41
C ILE A 55 -5.70 -9.71 11.86
N THR A 56 -5.57 -10.63 12.81
CA THR A 56 -6.72 -11.26 13.47
C THR A 56 -6.46 -11.29 14.98
N LEU A 57 -7.49 -11.05 15.78
CA LEU A 57 -7.35 -11.03 17.24
C LEU A 57 -6.90 -12.42 17.75
N ASP A 58 -5.95 -12.39 18.68
CA ASP A 58 -5.33 -13.51 19.37
C ASP A 58 -5.98 -13.54 20.74
N THR A 59 -7.09 -14.25 20.84
CA THR A 59 -7.78 -14.43 22.11
C THR A 59 -8.13 -15.90 22.26
N SER A 60 -7.68 -16.50 23.35
CA SER A 60 -7.97 -17.88 23.74
C SER A 60 -9.44 -18.13 24.14
N SER A 61 -10.33 -17.15 24.00
CA SER A 61 -11.71 -17.22 24.51
C SER A 61 -12.77 -17.02 23.42
N THR A 62 -13.61 -18.05 23.27
CA THR A 62 -14.90 -18.11 22.54
C THR A 62 -14.84 -17.95 21.01
N PHE A 63 -14.79 -19.10 20.32
CA PHE A 63 -14.86 -19.29 18.87
C PHE A 63 -16.02 -18.52 18.19
N ASP A 64 -17.14 -18.34 18.88
CA ASP A 64 -18.34 -17.69 18.33
C ASP A 64 -18.21 -16.17 18.09
N ARG A 65 -17.26 -15.49 18.73
CA ARG A 65 -17.08 -14.03 18.55
C ARG A 65 -16.37 -13.64 17.25
N PHE A 66 -15.83 -14.61 16.50
CA PHE A 66 -14.95 -14.37 15.36
C PHE A 66 -15.53 -14.77 14.01
N GLN A 67 -16.77 -15.28 13.98
CA GLN A 67 -17.46 -15.49 12.71
C GLN A 67 -17.69 -14.13 12.02
N LYS A 68 -17.50 -14.11 10.69
CA LYS A 68 -17.74 -12.93 9.84
C LYS A 68 -16.81 -11.75 10.09
N LYS A 69 -15.52 -12.00 10.34
CA LYS A 69 -14.52 -10.94 10.49
C LYS A 69 -13.41 -11.06 9.45
N PHE A 70 -12.84 -9.92 9.12
CA PHE A 70 -11.59 -9.74 8.38
C PHE A 70 -11.02 -8.41 8.83
N TRP A 71 -9.74 -8.21 8.59
CA TRP A 71 -9.07 -6.96 8.87
C TRP A 71 -8.03 -6.68 7.82
N ARG A 72 -7.78 -5.40 7.60
CA ARG A 72 -6.88 -4.89 6.59
C ARG A 72 -6.04 -3.78 7.19
N ILE A 73 -4.78 -3.77 6.80
CA ILE A 73 -3.84 -2.70 7.10
C ILE A 73 -3.29 -2.26 5.75
N VAL A 74 -3.45 -0.98 5.44
CA VAL A 74 -3.05 -0.42 4.14
C VAL A 74 -2.16 0.78 4.32
N TYR A 75 -1.16 0.90 3.45
CA TYR A 75 -0.40 2.13 3.31
C TYR A 75 -1.30 3.21 2.71
N LYS A 76 -1.48 4.32 3.44
CA LYS A 76 -2.53 5.30 3.11
C LYS A 76 -2.15 6.26 1.98
N THR A 77 -0.85 6.37 1.66
CA THR A 77 -0.37 7.32 0.66
C THR A 77 -0.42 6.64 -0.71
N PRO A 78 -1.21 7.17 -1.67
CA PRO A 78 -1.24 6.63 -3.02
C PRO A 78 0.15 6.69 -3.66
N PHE A 79 0.47 5.68 -4.46
CA PHE A 79 1.71 5.62 -5.21
C PHE A 79 1.44 5.29 -6.67
N LYS A 80 2.34 5.74 -7.54
CA LYS A 80 2.21 5.54 -8.98
C LYS A 80 2.76 4.17 -9.34
N LEU A 81 1.91 3.25 -9.78
CA LEU A 81 2.33 1.93 -10.22
C LEU A 81 2.79 1.92 -11.68
N TRP A 82 2.31 2.86 -12.50
CA TRP A 82 2.64 2.93 -13.93
C TRP A 82 2.62 4.37 -14.44
N GLU A 83 3.55 4.67 -15.36
CA GLU A 83 3.66 5.95 -16.05
C GLU A 83 4.06 5.69 -17.51
N GLY A 84 3.10 5.84 -18.41
CA GLY A 84 3.32 5.70 -19.86
C GLY A 84 2.07 6.12 -20.64
N ASP A 85 2.24 6.25 -21.95
CA ASP A 85 1.12 6.24 -22.89
C ASP A 85 0.99 4.80 -23.39
N VAL A 86 -0.21 4.23 -23.38
CA VAL A 86 -0.51 2.91 -23.93
C VAL A 86 -0.09 2.77 -25.40
N ASN A 87 0.04 3.90 -26.11
CA ASN A 87 0.44 3.95 -27.51
C ASN A 87 1.92 4.32 -27.73
N SER A 88 2.71 4.53 -26.66
CA SER A 88 4.12 4.91 -26.77
C SER A 88 5.03 3.74 -26.39
N PRO A 89 5.96 3.31 -27.26
CA PRO A 89 6.89 2.22 -26.99
C PRO A 89 7.94 2.54 -25.92
N ALA A 90 8.00 3.79 -25.43
CA ALA A 90 8.94 4.26 -24.41
C ALA A 90 8.37 4.19 -22.96
N GLY A 91 7.63 3.13 -22.63
CA GLY A 91 7.04 2.95 -21.30
C GLY A 91 8.11 2.71 -20.22
N LYS A 92 7.96 3.35 -19.06
CA LYS A 92 8.80 3.05 -17.89
C LYS A 92 8.37 1.71 -17.29
N ILE A 93 9.33 0.82 -17.04
CA ILE A 93 9.09 -0.43 -16.34
C ILE A 93 8.98 -0.11 -14.84
N ALA A 94 7.87 -0.51 -14.23
CA ALA A 94 7.69 -0.46 -12.78
C ALA A 94 7.99 -1.83 -12.17
N SER A 95 8.69 -1.83 -11.04
CA SER A 95 8.98 -3.02 -10.25
C SER A 95 8.60 -2.79 -8.79
N LEU A 96 8.06 -3.81 -8.15
CA LEU A 96 7.76 -3.83 -6.73
C LEU A 96 8.50 -5.01 -6.08
N ASN A 97 9.16 -4.74 -4.97
CA ASN A 97 9.70 -5.77 -4.09
C ASN A 97 9.07 -5.60 -2.71
N THR A 98 8.61 -6.69 -2.12
CA THR A 98 8.03 -6.70 -0.79
C THR A 98 8.37 -8.02 -0.08
N SER A 99 8.64 -7.92 1.21
CA SER A 99 8.94 -9.06 2.07
C SER A 99 8.18 -8.88 3.39
N PHE A 100 7.70 -9.98 3.94
CA PHE A 100 6.94 -10.00 5.19
C PHE A 100 7.42 -11.14 6.08
N ASP A 101 7.65 -10.83 7.35
CA ASP A 101 7.79 -11.83 8.40
C ASP A 101 6.40 -12.09 9.02
N VAL A 102 5.88 -13.30 8.82
CA VAL A 102 4.51 -13.65 9.21
C VAL A 102 4.52 -14.83 10.17
N ASN A 103 3.80 -14.70 11.27
CA ASN A 103 3.47 -15.81 12.16
C ASN A 103 1.98 -16.16 12.01
N ILE A 104 1.69 -17.39 11.56
CA ILE A 104 0.34 -17.93 11.49
C ILE A 104 0.22 -19.03 12.54
N TYR A 105 -0.32 -18.68 13.69
CA TYR A 105 -0.58 -19.63 14.77
C TYR A 105 -2.03 -20.09 14.77
N ARG A 106 -2.25 -21.35 15.12
CA ARG A 106 -3.57 -21.96 15.25
C ARG A 106 -3.65 -22.69 16.59
N HIS A 107 -4.77 -22.50 17.29
CA HIS A 107 -5.07 -23.27 18.49
C HIS A 107 -5.36 -24.75 18.16
N ILE A 108 -4.96 -25.66 19.05
CA ILE A 108 -5.23 -27.10 18.90
C ILE A 108 -6.74 -27.34 18.74
N ASN A 109 -7.08 -28.26 17.83
CA ASN A 109 -8.45 -28.74 17.53
C ASN A 109 -9.45 -27.75 16.90
N THR A 110 -9.03 -26.60 16.36
CA THR A 110 -9.97 -25.62 15.72
C THR A 110 -9.83 -25.59 14.20
N THR A 111 -10.85 -25.77 13.36
CA THR A 111 -10.70 -25.65 11.88
C THR A 111 -9.90 -24.40 11.46
N PRO A 112 -8.87 -24.51 10.59
CA PRO A 112 -8.06 -23.36 10.22
C PRO A 112 -8.92 -22.36 9.44
N GLY A 113 -8.68 -21.06 9.70
CA GLY A 113 -9.31 -19.96 8.98
C GLY A 113 -8.69 -19.68 7.61
N ASN A 114 -9.02 -18.51 7.05
CA ASN A 114 -9.13 -18.32 5.59
C ASN A 114 -7.85 -17.86 4.88
N GLY A 115 -6.81 -17.47 5.61
CA GLY A 115 -5.51 -17.10 5.05
C GLY A 115 -5.11 -15.64 5.23
N LEU A 116 -4.10 -15.24 4.46
CA LEU A 116 -3.49 -13.92 4.43
C LEU A 116 -3.31 -13.51 2.97
N ALA A 117 -3.56 -12.23 2.66
CA ALA A 117 -3.34 -11.66 1.34
C ALA A 117 -2.53 -10.37 1.41
N PHE A 118 -1.59 -10.22 0.49
CA PHE A 118 -1.01 -8.93 0.14
C PHE A 118 -1.82 -8.33 -1.03
N ILE A 119 -2.18 -7.05 -0.93
CA ILE A 119 -2.99 -6.39 -1.97
C ILE A 119 -2.41 -5.05 -2.39
N ILE A 120 -2.66 -4.73 -3.66
CA ILE A 120 -2.54 -3.39 -4.21
C ILE A 120 -3.97 -3.01 -4.63
N ALA A 121 -4.47 -1.89 -4.10
CA ALA A 121 -5.84 -1.44 -4.34
C ALA A 121 -5.84 0.00 -4.89
N PRO A 122 -6.81 0.37 -5.75
CA PRO A 122 -6.92 1.72 -6.28
C PRO A 122 -7.33 2.74 -5.20
N ASP A 123 -7.97 2.28 -4.13
CA ASP A 123 -8.49 3.09 -3.04
C ASP A 123 -8.48 2.33 -1.70
N LEU A 124 -9.06 2.98 -0.68
CA LEU A 124 -9.12 2.47 0.69
C LEU A 124 -10.49 1.85 1.01
N ASP A 125 -11.34 1.62 0.01
CA ASP A 125 -12.68 1.09 0.18
C ASP A 125 -12.63 -0.43 0.36
N ILE A 126 -13.71 -0.96 0.94
CA ILE A 126 -13.82 -2.37 1.31
C ILE A 126 -15.18 -2.86 0.85
N PRO A 127 -15.27 -3.96 0.09
CA PRO A 127 -16.54 -4.48 -0.37
C PRO A 127 -17.46 -4.81 0.82
N ALA A 128 -18.75 -4.48 0.69
CA ALA A 128 -19.74 -4.81 1.70
C ALA A 128 -19.86 -6.33 1.86
N GLN A 129 -20.07 -6.80 3.09
CA GLN A 129 -20.25 -8.23 3.40
C GLN A 129 -19.09 -9.15 2.97
N SER A 130 -17.88 -8.61 2.88
CA SER A 130 -16.64 -9.29 2.44
C SER A 130 -15.98 -10.19 3.49
N TYR A 131 -16.72 -10.69 4.46
CA TYR A 131 -16.15 -11.51 5.53
C TYR A 131 -16.06 -13.00 5.18
N GLY A 132 -15.35 -13.77 6.00
CA GLY A 132 -15.23 -15.21 5.80
C GLY A 132 -14.37 -15.51 4.57
N PRO A 133 -14.82 -16.33 3.61
CA PRO A 133 -14.01 -16.74 2.45
C PRO A 133 -13.55 -15.56 1.60
N TYR A 134 -14.31 -14.45 1.61
CA TYR A 134 -13.99 -13.28 0.81
C TYR A 134 -12.87 -12.39 1.39
N GLN A 135 -12.46 -12.61 2.65
CA GLN A 135 -11.27 -12.01 3.28
C GLN A 135 -11.12 -10.47 3.19
N GLY A 136 -12.20 -9.73 2.99
CA GLY A 136 -12.17 -8.28 2.80
C GLY A 136 -11.81 -7.83 1.38
N LEU A 137 -11.72 -8.78 0.43
CA LEU A 137 -11.24 -8.57 -0.94
C LEU A 137 -12.37 -8.51 -1.96
N ALA A 138 -13.39 -9.34 -1.77
CA ALA A 138 -14.55 -9.45 -2.66
C ALA A 138 -15.82 -9.59 -1.82
N ASN A 139 -16.95 -9.79 -2.48
CA ASN A 139 -18.17 -10.28 -1.85
C ASN A 139 -18.90 -11.23 -2.81
N VAL A 140 -20.07 -11.71 -2.41
CA VAL A 140 -20.87 -12.65 -3.22
C VAL A 140 -21.16 -12.16 -4.65
N SER A 141 -21.16 -10.86 -4.89
CA SER A 141 -21.41 -10.29 -6.23
C SER A 141 -20.16 -10.10 -7.08
N THR A 142 -18.96 -10.09 -6.47
CA THR A 142 -17.70 -9.77 -7.14
C THR A 142 -16.66 -10.89 -7.06
N ASP A 143 -17.01 -12.05 -6.51
CA ASP A 143 -16.13 -13.22 -6.41
C ASP A 143 -16.26 -14.12 -7.64
N GLY A 144 -15.45 -13.82 -8.67
CA GLY A 144 -15.38 -14.65 -9.89
C GLY A 144 -16.45 -14.42 -10.95
N ASN A 145 -17.17 -13.30 -10.90
CA ASN A 145 -18.03 -12.81 -11.99
C ASN A 145 -17.28 -11.89 -12.95
#